data_AF-A0A7S3PWS5-F1
#
_entry.id   AF-A0A7S3PWS5-F1
#
_cell.length_a   1.000
_cell.length_b   1.000
_cell.length_c   1.000
_cell.angle_alpha   90.00
_cell.angle_beta   90.00
_cell.angle_gamma   90.00
#
_symmetry.space_group_name_H-M   'P 1'
#
loop_
_entity.id
_entity.type
_entity.pdbx_description
1 polymer ?
#
loop_
_entity_poly.entity_id
_entity_poly.type
_entity_poly.pdbx_seq_one_letter_code
_entity_poly.pdbx_strand_id
1 'polypeptide(L)'
;CDDGGSSSAGGVTQVRECVGLFLRLAKSTGVPIILVGHVTKAGGVAGPRTVEHMVDAVLYLEGTELSGGDTNLRMLRASKNRFGSSEEVGVYSATSQRGGRLQPISDPSSLFLANRMNKDDVEGCGIALILEGMRPMT
;
A
#
# COMPACT_ATOMS: atom_id res chain seq x y z
N CYS A 1 11.06 38.37 -1.46
CA CYS A 1 10.71 37.69 -2.72
C CYS A 1 10.01 36.41 -2.34
N ASP A 2 8.69 36.43 -2.40
CA ASP A 2 7.79 35.37 -1.92
C ASP A 2 7.01 34.89 -3.15
N ASP A 3 7.39 33.74 -3.70
CA ASP A 3 6.86 33.26 -4.99
C ASP A 3 6.76 31.72 -5.04
N GLY A 4 6.07 31.14 -4.04
CA GLY A 4 5.95 29.68 -3.90
C GLY A 4 4.54 29.12 -3.72
N GLY A 5 3.49 29.94 -3.85
CA GLY A 5 2.20 29.67 -3.21
C GLY A 5 1.04 29.10 -4.04
N SER A 6 0.98 29.21 -5.38
CA SER A 6 -0.34 29.06 -6.04
C SER A 6 -0.45 28.24 -7.33
N SER A 7 0.63 27.82 -8.01
CA SER A 7 0.46 27.12 -9.30
C SER A 7 1.68 26.35 -9.83
N SER A 8 2.60 25.92 -8.97
CA SER A 8 3.74 25.12 -9.45
C SER A 8 3.28 23.76 -10.01
N ALA A 9 3.88 23.35 -11.13
CA ALA A 9 3.61 22.05 -11.71
C ALA A 9 3.94 20.94 -10.70
N GLY A 10 3.01 20.00 -10.48
CA GLY A 10 3.12 18.96 -9.47
C GLY A 10 2.79 19.39 -8.04
N GLY A 11 2.42 20.66 -7.83
CA GLY A 11 2.01 21.20 -6.55
C GLY A 11 0.66 20.66 -6.05
N VAL A 12 0.40 20.84 -4.75
CA VAL A 12 -0.81 20.35 -4.06
C VAL A 12 -2.10 20.81 -4.75
N THR A 13 -2.17 22.09 -5.14
CA THR A 13 -3.35 22.67 -5.78
C THR A 13 -3.66 21.99 -7.11
N GLN A 14 -2.66 21.86 -7.98
CA GLN A 14 -2.82 21.23 -9.29
C GLN A 14 -3.25 19.76 -9.15
N VAL A 15 -2.59 19.00 -8.27
CA VAL A 15 -2.93 17.60 -8.04
C VAL A 15 -4.38 17.44 -7.55
N ARG A 16 -4.83 18.28 -6.62
CA ARG A 16 -6.21 18.25 -6.12
C ARG A 16 -7.23 18.57 -7.21
N GLU A 17 -6.93 19.55 -8.07
CA GLU A 17 -7.81 19.90 -9.18
C GLU A 17 -7.93 18.77 -10.21
N CYS A 18 -6.80 18.15 -10.59
CA CYS A 18 -6.78 16.98 -11.46
C CYS A 18 -7.59 15.82 -10.87
N VAL A 19 -7.41 15.50 -9.59
CA VAL A 19 -8.21 14.47 -8.91
C VAL A 19 -9.69 14.82 -8.93
N GLY A 20 -10.05 16.09 -8.72
CA GLY A 20 -11.43 16.56 -8.83
C GLY A 20 -12.05 16.33 -10.21
N LEU A 21 -11.28 16.51 -11.28
CA LEU A 21 -11.71 16.22 -12.65
C LEU A 21 -11.97 14.72 -12.84
N PHE A 22 -11.07 13.85 -12.39
CA PHE A 22 -11.26 12.40 -12.46
C PHE A 22 -12.47 11.94 -11.65
N LEU A 23 -12.69 12.48 -10.45
CA LEU A 23 -13.88 12.14 -9.65
C LEU A 23 -15.18 12.53 -10.35
N ARG A 24 -15.24 13.70 -11.00
CA ARG A 24 -16.40 14.10 -11.81
C ARG A 24 -16.61 13.16 -12.99
N LEU A 25 -15.54 12.80 -13.69
CA LEU A 25 -15.57 11.87 -14.82
C LEU A 25 -16.08 10.48 -14.38
N ALA A 26 -15.56 9.93 -13.28
CA ALA A 26 -16.00 8.65 -12.75
C ALA A 26 -17.50 8.68 -12.41
N LYS A 27 -17.98 9.76 -11.77
CA LYS A 27 -19.39 9.92 -11.42
C LYS A 27 -20.31 10.10 -12.63
N SER A 28 -19.90 10.85 -13.65
CA SER A 28 -20.73 11.11 -14.82
C SER A 28 -20.78 9.93 -15.79
N THR A 29 -19.74 9.09 -15.80
CA THR A 29 -19.63 7.95 -16.73
C THR A 29 -19.94 6.60 -16.08
N GLY A 30 -19.89 6.51 -14.75
CA GLY A 30 -19.98 5.24 -14.02
C GLY A 30 -18.74 4.34 -14.18
N VAL A 31 -17.66 4.84 -14.79
CA VAL A 31 -16.43 4.08 -15.01
C VAL A 31 -15.53 4.15 -13.76
N PRO A 32 -15.04 3.02 -13.23
CA PRO A 32 -14.08 3.02 -12.13
C PRO A 32 -12.73 3.59 -12.58
N ILE A 33 -12.17 4.50 -11.79
CA ILE A 33 -10.87 5.13 -12.05
C ILE A 33 -9.92 4.79 -10.91
N ILE A 34 -8.74 4.26 -11.25
CA ILE A 34 -7.66 3.96 -10.30
C ILE A 34 -6.58 5.03 -10.46
N LEU A 35 -6.23 5.68 -9.35
CA LEU A 35 -5.16 6.68 -9.29
C LEU A 35 -3.95 6.08 -8.57
N VAL A 36 -2.77 6.21 -9.16
CA VAL A 36 -1.51 5.72 -8.58
C VAL A 36 -0.69 6.90 -8.09
N GLY A 37 -0.45 6.97 -6.78
CA GLY A 37 0.38 8.00 -6.15
C GLY A 37 1.64 7.39 -5.56
N HIS A 38 2.81 7.87 -6.00
CA HIS A 38 4.08 7.45 -5.42
C HIS A 38 4.36 8.22 -4.12
N VAL A 39 4.72 7.50 -3.06
CA VAL A 39 5.16 8.13 -1.81
C VAL A 39 6.61 8.55 -1.97
N THR A 40 6.83 9.85 -2.16
CA THR A 40 8.18 10.43 -2.30
C THR A 40 8.63 11.07 -1.00
N LYS A 41 9.90 10.87 -0.62
CA LYS A 41 10.52 11.59 0.52
C LYS A 41 10.88 13.04 0.19
N ALA A 42 11.01 13.37 -1.10
CA ALA A 42 11.63 14.61 -1.57
C ALA A 42 10.70 15.84 -1.66
N GLY A 43 9.42 15.74 -1.26
CA GLY A 43 8.50 16.89 -1.15
C GLY A 43 8.17 17.67 -2.44
N GLY A 44 8.84 17.40 -3.55
CA GLY A 44 8.68 18.15 -4.81
C GLY A 44 7.38 17.87 -5.57
N VAL A 45 6.68 16.78 -5.26
CA VAL A 45 5.35 16.46 -5.80
C VAL A 45 4.41 16.17 -4.65
N ALA A 46 3.18 16.68 -4.73
CA ALA A 46 2.16 16.39 -3.73
C ALA A 46 1.90 14.88 -3.65
N GLY A 47 2.15 14.30 -2.48
CA GLY A 47 2.00 12.86 -2.26
C GLY A 47 0.53 12.41 -2.24
N PRO A 48 0.26 11.10 -2.33
CA PRO A 48 -1.09 10.54 -2.32
C PRO A 48 -1.92 11.01 -1.11
N ARG A 49 -1.27 11.20 0.04
CA ARG A 49 -1.88 11.72 1.28
C ARG A 49 -2.65 13.02 1.10
N THR A 50 -2.26 13.87 0.16
CA THR A 50 -2.91 15.16 -0.09
C THR A 50 -4.34 15.04 -0.62
N VAL A 51 -4.70 13.90 -1.22
CA VAL A 51 -5.99 13.67 -1.88
C VAL A 51 -6.80 12.52 -1.27
N GLU A 52 -6.29 11.86 -0.23
CA GLU A 52 -6.94 10.69 0.40
C GLU A 52 -8.36 10.97 0.90
N HIS A 53 -8.59 12.17 1.43
CA HIS A 53 -9.93 12.55 1.89
C HIS A 53 -10.90 12.75 0.72
N MET A 54 -10.42 13.06 -0.48
CA MET A 54 -11.24 13.35 -1.66
C MET A 54 -11.77 12.09 -2.36
N VAL A 55 -11.04 10.98 -2.29
CA VAL A 55 -11.34 9.73 -3.02
C VAL A 55 -12.25 8.80 -2.22
N ASP A 56 -12.91 7.85 -2.89
CA ASP A 56 -13.83 6.92 -2.25
C ASP A 56 -13.14 5.70 -1.61
N ALA A 57 -11.98 5.31 -2.12
CA ALA A 57 -11.13 4.28 -1.53
C ALA A 57 -9.65 4.67 -1.58
N VAL A 58 -8.88 4.24 -0.56
CA VAL A 58 -7.43 4.45 -0.44
C VAL A 58 -6.80 3.11 -0.11
N LEU A 59 -5.93 2.64 -1.00
CA LEU A 59 -5.18 1.40 -0.86
C LEU A 59 -3.69 1.71 -0.78
N TYR A 60 -3.00 1.07 0.16
CA TYR A 60 -1.55 1.12 0.30
C TYR A 60 -0.96 -0.23 -0.04
N LEU A 61 0.02 -0.25 -0.94
CA LEU A 61 0.86 -1.42 -1.21
C LEU A 61 2.18 -1.26 -0.46
N GLU A 62 2.31 -1.97 0.65
CA GLU A 62 3.47 -1.94 1.53
C GLU A 62 4.35 -3.16 1.25
N GLY A 63 5.68 -3.00 1.27
CA GLY A 63 6.61 -4.11 1.18
C GLY A 63 7.27 -4.36 2.53
N THR A 64 7.36 -5.63 2.91
CA THR A 64 8.24 -6.07 4.00
C THR A 64 9.20 -7.12 3.45
N GLU A 65 10.47 -6.99 3.81
CA GLU A 65 11.45 -8.04 3.57
C GLU A 65 11.41 -8.97 4.79
N LEU A 66 10.94 -10.21 4.62
CA LEU A 66 11.13 -11.19 5.68
C LEU A 66 12.61 -11.55 5.72
N SER A 67 13.26 -11.31 6.85
CA SER A 67 14.68 -11.61 7.04
C SER A 67 14.94 -13.11 6.83
N GLY A 68 15.63 -13.47 5.74
CA GLY A 68 16.14 -14.83 5.51
C GLY A 68 15.85 -15.50 4.16
N GLY A 69 15.17 -14.86 3.19
CA GLY A 69 14.97 -15.48 1.86
C GLY A 69 14.50 -14.54 0.76
N ASP A 70 14.54 -15.02 -0.49
CA ASP A 70 14.19 -14.33 -1.75
C ASP A 70 12.71 -13.87 -1.88
N THR A 71 11.90 -13.99 -0.82
CA THR A 71 10.46 -13.71 -0.89
C THR A 71 10.17 -12.30 -0.41
N ASN A 72 9.91 -11.40 -1.35
CA ASN A 72 9.46 -10.04 -1.07
C ASN A 72 7.94 -10.04 -0.87
N LEU A 73 7.48 -9.95 0.37
CA LEU A 73 6.06 -9.88 0.69
C LEU A 73 5.54 -8.46 0.49
N ARG A 74 4.40 -8.37 -0.20
CA ARG A 74 3.68 -7.14 -0.47
C ARG A 74 2.29 -7.26 0.13
N MET A 75 1.98 -6.35 1.05
CA MET A 75 0.67 -6.27 1.69
C MET A 75 -0.12 -5.11 1.07
N LEU A 76 -1.29 -5.43 0.52
CA LEU A 76 -2.25 -4.44 0.06
C LEU A 76 -3.27 -4.22 1.18
N ARG A 77 -3.34 -2.99 1.71
CA ARG A 77 -4.26 -2.63 2.80
C ARG A 77 -5.13 -1.45 2.43
N ALA A 78 -6.39 -1.49 2.85
CA ALA A 78 -7.28 -0.35 2.72
C ALA A 78 -7.17 0.57 3.94
N SER A 79 -6.81 1.83 3.72
CA SER A 79 -6.92 2.87 4.76
C SER A 79 -8.32 3.48 4.77
N LYS A 80 -8.98 3.48 3.60
CA LYS A 80 -10.34 3.97 3.41
C LYS A 80 -11.03 3.12 2.36
N ASN A 81 -12.26 2.70 2.62
CA ASN A 81 -13.08 2.02 1.65
C ASN A 81 -14.55 2.40 1.89
N ARG A 82 -15.17 3.14 0.94
CA ARG A 82 -16.60 3.48 1.03
C ARG A 82 -17.52 2.38 0.49
N PHE A 83 -16.96 1.33 -0.10
CA PHE A 83 -17.72 0.25 -0.73
C PHE A 83 -17.62 -1.08 0.03
N GLY A 84 -16.97 -1.10 1.20
CA GLY A 84 -16.77 -2.32 1.98
C GLY A 84 -15.87 -2.09 3.19
N SER A 85 -15.35 -3.17 3.77
CA SER A 85 -14.45 -3.10 4.92
C SER A 85 -13.10 -2.48 4.55
N SER A 86 -12.50 -1.78 5.50
CA SER A 86 -11.09 -1.35 5.45
C SER A 86 -10.13 -2.34 6.12
N GLU A 87 -10.66 -3.37 6.78
CA GLU A 87 -9.86 -4.34 7.54
C GLU A 87 -9.34 -5.50 6.67
N GLU A 88 -9.76 -5.56 5.40
CA GLU A 88 -9.27 -6.57 4.47
C GLU A 88 -7.81 -6.31 4.08
N VAL A 89 -7.02 -7.39 4.10
CA VAL A 89 -5.61 -7.37 3.72
C VAL A 89 -5.38 -8.38 2.61
N GLY A 90 -4.84 -7.91 1.48
CA GLY A 90 -4.34 -8.77 0.42
C GLY A 90 -2.85 -9.04 0.62
N VAL A 91 -2.47 -10.31 0.73
CA VAL A 91 -1.06 -10.71 0.85
C VAL A 91 -0.58 -11.21 -0.51
N TYR A 92 0.54 -10.67 -0.98
CA TYR A 92 1.14 -11.01 -2.28
C TYR A 92 2.62 -11.28 -2.13
N SER A 93 3.17 -12.16 -2.97
CA SER A 93 4.60 -12.31 -3.15
C SER A 93 5.04 -11.67 -4.46
N ALA A 94 6.18 -11.00 -4.44
CA ALA A 94 6.88 -10.56 -5.63
C ALA A 94 8.20 -11.36 -5.73
N THR A 95 8.39 -12.07 -6.85
CA THR A 95 9.65 -12.74 -7.14
C THR A 95 10.39 -12.04 -8.27
N SER A 96 11.69 -11.82 -8.09
CA SER A 96 12.57 -11.23 -9.10
C SER A 96 12.59 -12.05 -10.39
N GLN A 97 12.39 -13.37 -10.31
CA GLN A 97 12.39 -14.25 -11.49
C GLN A 97 11.16 -14.09 -12.39
N ARG A 98 10.06 -13.49 -11.89
CA ARG A 98 8.85 -13.18 -12.68
C ARG A 98 8.71 -11.69 -12.97
N GLY A 99 9.83 -10.97 -13.05
CA GLY A 99 9.83 -9.54 -13.37
C GLY A 99 9.06 -8.69 -12.36
N GLY A 100 8.97 -9.11 -11.09
CA GLY A 100 8.27 -8.36 -10.05
C GLY A 100 6.74 -8.50 -10.07
N ARG A 101 6.17 -9.44 -10.82
CA ARG A 101 4.72 -9.68 -10.83
C ARG A 101 4.22 -10.10 -9.44
N LEU A 102 3.17 -9.43 -8.96
CA LEU A 102 2.49 -9.78 -7.71
C LEU A 102 1.69 -11.08 -7.89
N GLN A 103 1.92 -12.06 -7.02
CA GLN A 103 1.15 -13.28 -6.94
C GLN A 103 0.38 -13.32 -5.62
N PRO A 104 -0.96 -13.49 -5.64
CA PRO A 104 -1.73 -13.58 -4.41
C PRO A 104 -1.33 -14.82 -3.63
N ILE A 105 -1.20 -14.67 -2.32
CA ILE A 105 -0.94 -15.77 -1.38
C ILE A 105 -2.24 -16.03 -0.62
N SER A 106 -2.85 -17.19 -0.86
CA SER A 106 -4.14 -17.55 -0.26
C SER A 106 -4.02 -18.00 1.20
N ASP A 107 -2.90 -18.61 1.57
CA ASP A 107 -2.60 -18.99 2.96
C ASP A 107 -1.25 -18.40 3.40
N PRO A 108 -1.24 -17.18 3.97
CA PRO A 108 -0.02 -16.55 4.45
C PRO A 108 0.57 -17.26 5.68
N SER A 109 -0.21 -18.04 6.44
CA SER A 109 0.27 -18.72 7.65
C SER A 109 1.35 -19.76 7.35
N SER A 110 1.23 -20.44 6.21
CA SER A 110 2.21 -21.41 5.72
C SER A 110 3.63 -20.84 5.60
N LEU A 111 3.78 -19.54 5.30
CA LEU A 111 5.10 -18.90 5.18
C LEU A 111 5.79 -18.75 6.53
N PHE A 112 5.02 -18.47 7.59
CA PHE A 112 5.53 -18.39 8.95
C PHE A 112 5.86 -19.77 9.52
N LEU A 113 5.08 -20.80 9.13
CA LEU A 113 5.26 -22.18 9.58
C LEU A 113 6.38 -22.92 8.82
N ALA A 114 6.59 -22.64 7.53
CA ALA A 114 7.63 -23.28 6.72
C ALA A 114 9.05 -22.98 7.22
N ASN A 115 9.27 -21.78 7.75
CA ASN A 115 10.55 -21.41 8.39
C ASN A 115 10.82 -22.20 9.69
N ARG A 116 9.78 -22.84 10.26
CA ARG A 116 9.84 -23.59 11.53
C ARG A 116 10.11 -25.08 11.33
N MET A 117 9.52 -25.71 10.30
CA MET A 117 9.56 -27.17 10.14
C MET A 117 10.90 -27.73 9.66
N ASN A 118 11.82 -26.88 9.16
CA ASN A 118 13.15 -27.30 8.71
C ASN A 118 14.26 -27.13 9.77
N LYS A 119 13.92 -26.82 11.03
CA LYS A 119 14.87 -26.76 12.13
C LYS A 119 14.43 -27.72 13.22
N ASP A 120 15.22 -28.76 13.45
CA ASP A 120 15.00 -29.80 14.47
C ASP A 120 15.07 -29.28 15.93
N ASP A 121 15.05 -27.96 16.14
CA ASP A 121 15.21 -27.32 17.44
C ASP A 121 14.29 -26.08 17.51
N VAL A 122 13.10 -26.26 18.12
CA VAL A 122 12.03 -25.24 18.14
C VAL A 122 11.60 -24.86 19.56
N GLU A 123 12.36 -25.28 20.56
CA GLU A 123 12.14 -24.88 21.94
C GLU A 123 12.52 -23.40 22.12
N GLY A 124 11.66 -22.61 22.77
CA GLY A 124 11.90 -21.18 23.02
C GLY A 124 11.50 -20.20 21.91
N CYS A 125 10.89 -20.67 20.81
CA CYS A 125 10.40 -19.80 19.73
C CYS A 125 8.90 -19.46 19.88
N GLY A 126 8.57 -18.17 19.92
CA GLY A 126 7.19 -17.65 19.97
C GLY A 126 6.89 -16.67 18.83
N ILE A 127 5.66 -16.67 18.33
CA ILE A 127 5.17 -15.66 17.37
C ILE A 127 4.46 -14.58 18.18
N ALA A 128 4.84 -13.33 17.96
CA ALA A 128 4.20 -12.18 18.58
C ALA A 128 3.64 -11.25 17.50
N LEU A 129 2.48 -10.67 17.76
CA LEU A 129 1.94 -9.57 16.97
C LEU A 129 2.54 -8.27 17.52
N ILE A 130 3.36 -7.59 16.73
CA ILE A 130 3.94 -6.30 17.10
C ILE A 130 3.06 -5.22 16.49
N LEU A 131 2.72 -4.17 17.25
CA LEU A 131 1.96 -3.03 16.74
C LEU A 131 2.90 -1.84 16.60
N GLU A 132 3.04 -1.29 15.39
CA GLU A 132 3.68 0.02 15.16
C GLU A 132 2.59 1.09 15.01
N GLY A 133 2.25 1.75 16.12
CA GLY A 133 1.10 2.65 16.19
C GLY A 133 -0.21 1.87 16.09
N MET A 134 -1.09 2.21 15.14
CA MET A 134 -2.30 1.41 14.84
C MET A 134 -2.02 0.29 13.81
N ARG A 135 -0.78 0.11 13.36
CA ARG A 135 -0.46 -0.85 12.29
C ARG A 135 0.08 -2.15 12.88
N PRO A 136 -0.56 -3.30 12.62
CA PRO A 136 0.02 -4.59 12.92
C PRO A 136 1.22 -4.86 12.02
N MET A 137 2.38 -5.05 12.65
CA MET A 137 3.58 -5.65 12.07
C MET A 137 3.44 -7.17 12.25
N THR A 138 3.39 -7.88 11.13
CA THR A 138 3.35 -9.35 11.06
C THR A 138 4.60 -9.86 10.36
#